data_AF-A0A2D8ABB8-F1
#
_entry.id   AF-A0A2D8ABB8-F1
#
_cell.length_a   1.000
_cell.length_b   1.000
_cell.length_c   1.000
_cell.angle_alpha   90.00
_cell.angle_beta   90.00
_cell.angle_gamma   90.00
#
_symmetry.space_group_name_H-M   'P 1'
#
loop_
_entity.id
_entity.type
_entity.pdbx_description
1 polymer ?
#
loop_
_entity_poly.entity_id
_entity_poly.type
_entity_poly.pdbx_seq_one_letter_code
_entity_poly.pdbx_strand_id
1 'polypeptide(L)'
;MKLKIILLATAGLLTACQHKNADISIYHDENGEVTVTRTMTASSGAAGLDYQIVSCIALPEDWSGEIAVSGAATSEGTAYSVTGVEDSARTELMNRIRTLPGFDWNCFSDEMRTYDEDDSGTVTYVFAPDRENMTVLTTLGVADADGDDDNYQNQIVSHQLLATETTAAHWQLRTEGMDLYLSSMIAAGDSYFIFESDYSPYGETITTTRINKDGSSLIETLPYTDGIYFLNNTYISMGFGYSEGQPGSFLQYSTDLENWTEAGWLPSVQQLMYNPATALYVANVETASGPTAIYTSPDLVTWTSQVSAQPYNSRYYFMANGNMVAFANSGSHRLFLAAPGDDSWSEISYGENITLRDSYQTTDGRVHMISSGTSDSGVRGVFYGYTDDGENWIWKNTGDWDNPSELSHLAINEQAILAWSYRSLLLSLDGGETWVLTDADDIAPAIDTIDIADMDVSLGSVKAYGDQFLFSTEVSASGETVAGLVLATSDFSDYQVMASHQGAEVLTDIPDELFLFLSSYESSDVYVYWQPDVVPEEPVPEEPGTEDPTEEAPEQNPGENDDADNASGGSSSGGSLWLLNLLLLPLVVRRLKIVSGESKAAA
;
A
#
# COMPACT_ATOMS: atom_id res chain seq x y z
N MET A 1 3.45 48.67 -28.44
CA MET A 1 3.98 47.36 -28.83
C MET A 1 3.45 46.38 -27.78
N LYS A 2 2.32 45.74 -28.08
CA LYS A 2 1.57 44.91 -27.12
C LYS A 2 2.08 43.47 -27.24
N LEU A 3 2.68 42.97 -26.17
CA LEU A 3 3.08 41.58 -26.00
C LEU A 3 1.81 40.75 -25.90
N LYS A 4 1.54 39.90 -26.90
CA LYS A 4 0.52 38.86 -26.80
C LYS A 4 1.10 37.75 -25.94
N ILE A 5 0.59 37.64 -24.72
CA ILE A 5 0.71 36.44 -23.90
C ILE A 5 -0.05 35.35 -24.64
N ILE A 6 0.68 34.38 -25.20
CA ILE A 6 0.11 33.11 -25.60
C ILE A 6 0.04 32.31 -24.32
N LEU A 7 -1.18 32.13 -23.82
CA LEU A 7 -1.52 31.10 -22.85
C LEU A 7 -1.04 29.78 -23.47
N LEU A 8 0.03 29.18 -22.95
CA LEU A 8 0.20 27.74 -23.10
C LEU A 8 -0.95 27.13 -22.31
N ALA A 9 -1.97 26.69 -23.05
CA ALA A 9 -2.85 25.66 -22.53
C ALA A 9 -1.93 24.48 -22.20
N THR A 10 -1.88 24.13 -20.92
CA THR A 10 -1.53 22.80 -20.45
C THR A 10 -2.40 21.80 -21.19
N ALA A 11 -1.90 21.30 -22.31
CA ALA A 11 -2.43 20.11 -22.94
C ALA A 11 -1.93 18.94 -22.09
N GLY A 12 -2.79 18.41 -21.21
CA GLY A 12 -2.72 16.98 -20.96
C GLY A 12 -2.91 16.33 -22.34
N LEU A 13 -1.95 15.51 -22.75
CA LEU A 13 -1.99 14.85 -24.04
C LEU A 13 -3.30 14.08 -24.14
N LEU A 14 -4.08 14.44 -25.16
CA LEU A 14 -5.33 13.80 -25.50
C LEU A 14 -4.98 12.38 -25.97
N THR A 15 -5.11 11.39 -25.10
CA THR A 15 -5.03 10.00 -25.53
C THR A 15 -6.23 9.72 -26.43
N ALA A 16 -5.99 9.41 -27.70
CA ALA A 16 -7.05 9.04 -28.65
C ALA A 16 -7.97 7.92 -28.12
N CYS A 17 -7.47 7.07 -27.20
CA CYS A 17 -8.25 6.01 -26.56
C CYS A 17 -8.22 6.09 -25.03
N GLN A 18 -9.28 5.57 -24.41
CA GLN A 18 -9.41 5.25 -22.99
C GLN A 18 -9.18 3.74 -22.82
N HIS A 19 -8.60 3.32 -21.68
CA HIS A 19 -8.16 1.94 -21.47
C HIS A 19 -8.82 1.36 -20.23
N LYS A 20 -9.26 0.10 -20.33
CA LYS A 20 -9.69 -0.67 -19.16
C LYS A 20 -8.50 -1.28 -18.45
N ASN A 21 -8.64 -1.46 -17.15
CA ASN A 21 -7.72 -2.28 -16.37
C ASN A 21 -7.68 -3.71 -16.96
N ALA A 22 -6.54 -4.37 -16.84
CA ALA A 22 -6.42 -5.77 -17.22
C ALA A 22 -6.05 -6.63 -16.02
N ASP A 23 -6.32 -7.93 -16.15
CA ASP A 23 -6.02 -8.90 -15.10
C ASP A 23 -4.52 -8.93 -14.82
N ILE A 24 -4.16 -8.69 -13.56
CA ILE A 24 -2.76 -8.76 -13.12
C ILE A 24 -2.29 -10.19 -12.94
N SER A 25 -3.16 -11.13 -12.55
CA SER A 25 -2.81 -12.55 -12.40
C SER A 25 -3.70 -13.42 -13.27
N ILE A 26 -3.07 -14.31 -14.05
CA ILE A 26 -3.75 -15.13 -15.06
C ILE A 26 -3.35 -16.59 -14.85
N TYR A 27 -4.33 -17.47 -14.80
CA TYR A 27 -4.11 -18.91 -14.66
C TYR A 27 -4.08 -19.62 -16.00
N HIS A 28 -3.24 -20.66 -16.07
CA HIS A 28 -3.22 -21.56 -17.21
C HIS A 28 -4.56 -22.30 -17.30
N ASP A 29 -5.02 -22.49 -18.53
CA ASP A 29 -6.12 -23.40 -18.80
C ASP A 29 -5.68 -24.86 -18.62
N GLU A 30 -6.64 -25.78 -18.79
CA GLU A 30 -6.41 -27.22 -18.69
C GLU A 30 -5.40 -27.78 -19.73
N ASN A 31 -5.06 -27.01 -20.76
CA ASN A 31 -4.05 -27.36 -21.77
C ASN A 31 -2.68 -26.71 -21.49
N GLY A 32 -2.56 -25.87 -20.46
CA GLY A 32 -1.35 -25.13 -20.14
C GLY A 32 -1.18 -23.82 -20.91
N GLU A 33 -2.21 -23.35 -21.62
CA GLU A 33 -2.22 -22.06 -22.32
C GLU A 33 -2.76 -20.95 -21.42
N VAL A 34 -2.27 -19.72 -21.62
CA VAL A 34 -2.79 -18.52 -20.99
C VAL A 34 -3.38 -17.59 -22.03
N THR A 35 -4.40 -16.84 -21.62
CA THR A 35 -5.03 -15.80 -22.44
C THR A 35 -4.88 -14.45 -21.75
N VAL A 36 -4.12 -13.54 -22.37
CA VAL A 36 -3.98 -12.15 -21.90
C VAL A 36 -4.85 -11.26 -22.78
N THR A 37 -5.80 -10.53 -22.18
CA THR A 37 -6.72 -9.66 -22.92
C THR A 37 -6.58 -8.21 -22.49
N ARG A 38 -6.47 -7.30 -23.46
CA ARG A 38 -6.43 -5.85 -23.27
C ARG A 38 -7.58 -5.20 -24.02
N THR A 39 -8.20 -4.18 -23.43
CA THR A 39 -9.37 -3.49 -24.01
C THR A 39 -9.17 -1.99 -24.00
N MET A 40 -9.64 -1.32 -25.05
CA MET A 40 -9.69 0.14 -25.17
C MET A 40 -10.98 0.63 -25.82
N THR A 41 -11.32 1.89 -25.56
CA THR A 41 -12.46 2.61 -26.13
C THR A 41 -11.94 3.90 -26.78
N ALA A 42 -12.45 4.27 -27.95
CA ALA A 42 -12.13 5.52 -28.61
C ALA A 42 -12.69 6.70 -27.81
N SER A 43 -11.87 7.73 -27.61
CA SER A 43 -12.27 8.96 -26.94
C SER A 43 -12.89 9.96 -27.93
N SER A 44 -13.61 10.95 -27.41
CA SER A 44 -14.17 12.04 -28.22
C SER A 44 -13.13 12.84 -29.03
N GLY A 45 -11.87 12.85 -28.58
CA GLY A 45 -10.76 13.49 -29.29
C GLY A 45 -10.28 12.72 -30.53
N ALA A 46 -10.60 11.43 -30.63
CA ALA A 46 -10.20 10.56 -31.74
C ALA A 46 -11.25 10.48 -32.86
N ALA A 47 -12.45 11.01 -32.64
CA ALA A 47 -13.56 10.86 -33.56
C ALA A 47 -13.26 11.43 -34.97
N GLY A 48 -13.36 10.58 -35.99
CA GLY A 48 -13.17 10.95 -37.39
C GLY A 48 -11.71 11.04 -37.84
N LEU A 49 -10.76 10.55 -37.03
CA LEU A 49 -9.34 10.42 -37.39
C LEU A 49 -9.00 8.97 -37.74
N ASP A 50 -8.01 8.81 -38.60
CA ASP A 50 -7.54 7.52 -39.10
C ASP A 50 -6.42 6.99 -38.20
N TYR A 51 -6.68 5.88 -37.52
CA TYR A 51 -5.73 5.26 -36.61
C TYR A 51 -5.47 3.80 -36.97
N GLN A 52 -4.25 3.36 -36.67
CA GLN A 52 -3.85 1.97 -36.65
C GLN A 52 -3.85 1.49 -35.19
N ILE A 53 -4.53 0.38 -34.88
CA ILE A 53 -4.41 -0.24 -33.56
C ILE A 53 -3.05 -0.95 -33.49
N VAL A 54 -2.32 -0.68 -32.41
CA VAL A 54 -1.00 -1.24 -32.12
C VAL A 54 -1.03 -1.86 -30.73
N SER A 55 -0.45 -3.05 -30.61
CA SER A 55 -0.33 -3.76 -29.36
C SER A 55 1.03 -4.43 -29.26
N CYS A 56 1.69 -4.34 -28.12
CA CYS A 56 2.98 -4.98 -27.89
C CYS A 56 2.95 -5.86 -26.64
N ILE A 57 3.76 -6.91 -26.64
CA ILE A 57 3.99 -7.77 -25.48
C ILE A 57 5.50 -7.95 -25.27
N ALA A 58 5.96 -7.71 -24.05
CA ALA A 58 7.30 -7.97 -23.59
C ALA A 58 7.34 -9.37 -22.96
N LEU A 59 8.15 -10.24 -23.54
CA LEU A 59 8.34 -11.63 -23.11
C LEU A 59 9.76 -11.79 -22.58
N PRO A 60 10.02 -12.70 -21.63
CA PRO A 60 11.38 -12.95 -21.17
C PRO A 60 12.34 -13.24 -22.34
N GLU A 61 13.55 -12.67 -22.35
CA GLU A 61 14.56 -12.84 -23.41
C GLU A 61 14.92 -14.32 -23.66
N ASP A 62 14.78 -15.16 -22.63
CA ASP A 62 15.04 -16.59 -22.69
C ASP A 62 13.84 -17.44 -23.14
N TRP A 63 12.66 -16.83 -23.29
CA TRP A 63 11.45 -17.48 -23.75
C TRP A 63 11.48 -17.67 -25.27
N SER A 64 11.06 -18.85 -25.75
CA SER A 64 11.13 -19.21 -27.18
C SER A 64 9.86 -19.86 -27.73
N GLY A 65 8.70 -19.59 -27.13
CA GLY A 65 7.42 -20.16 -27.55
C GLY A 65 6.83 -19.46 -28.78
N GLU A 66 5.64 -19.92 -29.18
CA GLU A 66 4.83 -19.24 -30.19
C GLU A 66 3.70 -18.47 -29.51
N ILE A 67 3.31 -17.34 -30.10
CA ILE A 67 2.21 -16.49 -29.61
C ILE A 67 1.20 -16.26 -30.73
N ALA A 68 -0.06 -16.49 -30.42
CA ALA A 68 -1.18 -16.15 -31.29
C ALA A 68 -1.78 -14.81 -30.83
N VAL A 69 -1.91 -13.87 -31.75
CA VAL A 69 -2.50 -12.55 -31.49
C VAL A 69 -3.74 -12.36 -32.34
N SER A 70 -4.81 -11.89 -31.72
CA SER A 70 -6.06 -11.57 -32.41
C SER A 70 -6.69 -10.31 -31.83
N GLY A 71 -7.52 -9.65 -32.63
CA GLY A 71 -8.29 -8.49 -32.20
C GLY A 71 -9.73 -8.54 -32.67
N ALA A 72 -10.60 -7.93 -31.89
CA ALA A 72 -12.00 -7.67 -32.25
C ALA A 72 -12.34 -6.24 -31.87
N ALA A 73 -12.92 -5.47 -32.79
CA ALA A 73 -13.17 -4.05 -32.57
C ALA A 73 -14.34 -3.53 -33.42
N THR A 74 -14.76 -2.31 -33.18
CA THR A 74 -15.67 -1.55 -34.03
C THR A 74 -14.97 -0.35 -34.65
N SER A 75 -15.36 0.00 -35.87
CA SER A 75 -14.91 1.19 -36.60
C SER A 75 -16.11 1.78 -37.32
N GLU A 76 -16.39 3.06 -37.06
CA GLU A 76 -17.61 3.75 -37.48
C GLU A 76 -18.88 2.94 -37.13
N GLY A 77 -18.88 2.32 -35.94
CA GLY A 77 -19.97 1.45 -35.45
C GLY A 77 -20.07 0.08 -36.14
N THR A 78 -19.14 -0.28 -37.03
CA THR A 78 -19.11 -1.58 -37.73
C THR A 78 -18.10 -2.52 -37.10
N ALA A 79 -18.56 -3.69 -36.64
CA ALA A 79 -17.68 -4.70 -36.04
C ALA A 79 -16.77 -5.38 -37.06
N TYR A 80 -15.52 -5.64 -36.66
CA TYR A 80 -14.54 -6.40 -37.41
C TYR A 80 -13.66 -7.25 -36.48
N SER A 81 -12.91 -8.19 -37.07
CA SER A 81 -11.92 -8.99 -36.36
C SER A 81 -10.68 -9.17 -37.22
N VAL A 82 -9.54 -9.27 -36.56
CA VAL A 82 -8.22 -9.32 -37.20
C VAL A 82 -7.33 -10.35 -36.51
N THR A 83 -6.43 -10.95 -37.27
CA THR A 83 -5.28 -11.69 -36.72
C THR A 83 -4.10 -10.75 -36.68
N GLY A 84 -3.44 -10.62 -35.52
CA GLY A 84 -2.34 -9.70 -35.33
C GLY A 84 -1.23 -9.94 -36.35
N VAL A 85 -0.80 -8.89 -37.03
CA VAL A 85 0.32 -8.92 -37.96
C VAL A 85 1.54 -8.37 -37.26
N GLU A 86 2.64 -9.12 -37.22
CA GLU A 86 3.90 -8.66 -36.64
C GLU A 86 4.37 -7.36 -37.29
N ASP A 87 4.74 -6.39 -36.45
CA ASP A 87 5.31 -5.11 -36.85
C ASP A 87 6.76 -5.03 -36.37
N SER A 88 7.68 -5.46 -37.22
CA SER A 88 9.12 -5.40 -36.95
C SER A 88 9.64 -3.99 -36.70
N ALA A 89 9.07 -2.96 -37.34
CA ALA A 89 9.53 -1.58 -37.19
C ALA A 89 9.17 -1.04 -35.80
N ARG A 90 7.94 -1.29 -35.34
CA ARG A 90 7.51 -0.91 -33.99
C ARG A 90 8.15 -1.78 -32.91
N THR A 91 8.43 -3.04 -33.21
CA THR A 91 9.22 -3.92 -32.34
C THR A 91 10.62 -3.35 -32.10
N GLU A 92 11.34 -2.97 -33.17
CA GLU A 92 12.66 -2.33 -33.06
C GLU A 92 12.60 -0.96 -32.36
N LEU A 93 11.48 -0.24 -32.49
CA LEU A 93 11.26 1.01 -31.78
C LEU A 93 11.08 0.76 -30.29
N MET A 94 10.10 -0.07 -29.88
CA MET A 94 9.81 -0.36 -28.47
C MET A 94 11.04 -0.89 -27.72
N ASN A 95 11.80 -1.81 -28.32
CA ASN A 95 13.04 -2.29 -27.70
C ASN A 95 14.13 -1.21 -27.53
N ARG A 96 14.04 -0.10 -28.27
CA ARG A 96 14.96 1.04 -28.18
C ARG A 96 14.48 2.13 -27.23
N ILE A 97 13.18 2.41 -27.17
CA ILE A 97 12.62 3.55 -26.43
C ILE A 97 11.87 3.15 -25.14
N ARG A 98 11.63 1.85 -24.95
CA ARG A 98 10.97 1.24 -23.79
C ARG A 98 11.72 -0.04 -23.39
N THR A 99 13.05 0.03 -23.31
CA THR A 99 13.89 -1.13 -22.97
C THR A 99 13.55 -1.67 -21.58
N LEU A 100 13.36 -2.98 -21.49
CA LEU A 100 13.10 -3.73 -20.26
C LEU A 100 14.04 -4.95 -20.22
N PRO A 101 15.24 -4.88 -19.64
CA PRO A 101 16.17 -5.98 -19.48
C PRO A 101 15.56 -7.24 -18.90
N GLY A 102 16.00 -8.34 -19.49
CA GLY A 102 15.37 -9.64 -19.29
C GLY A 102 14.11 -9.82 -20.13
N PHE A 103 13.64 -8.80 -20.87
CA PHE A 103 12.48 -8.88 -21.76
C PHE A 103 12.75 -8.30 -23.16
N ASP A 104 12.12 -8.91 -24.15
CA ASP A 104 12.05 -8.41 -25.52
C ASP A 104 10.60 -8.08 -25.90
N TRP A 105 10.38 -6.86 -26.39
CA TRP A 105 9.10 -6.46 -26.96
C TRP A 105 8.86 -7.11 -28.31
N ASN A 106 7.63 -7.55 -28.53
CA ASN A 106 7.09 -8.00 -29.81
C ASN A 106 5.80 -7.23 -30.09
N CYS A 107 5.76 -6.48 -31.18
CA CYS A 107 4.64 -5.61 -31.53
C CYS A 107 3.86 -6.15 -32.72
N PHE A 108 2.55 -5.90 -32.68
CA PHE A 108 1.59 -6.26 -33.69
C PHE A 108 0.77 -5.02 -34.07
N SER A 109 0.35 -4.95 -35.33
CA SER A 109 -0.46 -3.85 -35.81
C SER A 109 -1.48 -4.32 -36.82
N ASP A 110 -2.61 -3.63 -36.87
CA ASP A 110 -3.67 -3.86 -37.85
C ASP A 110 -3.56 -2.88 -39.02
N GLU A 111 -4.57 -2.75 -39.87
CA GLU A 111 -4.71 -1.73 -40.89
C GLU A 111 -5.26 -0.42 -40.28
N MET A 112 -5.03 0.67 -40.99
CA MET A 112 -5.51 2.01 -40.63
C MET A 112 -7.02 2.12 -40.89
N ARG A 113 -7.78 2.63 -39.91
CA ARG A 113 -9.24 2.82 -39.99
C ARG A 113 -9.67 4.09 -39.26
N THR A 114 -10.83 4.62 -39.63
CA THR A 114 -11.48 5.74 -38.95
C THR A 114 -12.29 5.22 -37.74
N TYR A 115 -12.22 5.89 -36.61
CA TYR A 115 -12.98 5.54 -35.41
C TYR A 115 -13.90 6.69 -34.96
N ASP A 116 -15.09 6.34 -34.48
CA ASP A 116 -16.04 7.25 -33.87
C ASP A 116 -15.91 7.25 -32.33
N GLU A 117 -16.44 8.31 -31.70
CA GLU A 117 -16.70 8.34 -30.25
C GLU A 117 -17.64 7.16 -29.93
N ASP A 118 -17.24 6.25 -29.03
CA ASP A 118 -17.88 4.96 -28.67
C ASP A 118 -17.35 3.70 -29.38
N ASP A 119 -16.48 3.81 -30.38
CA ASP A 119 -15.83 2.61 -30.92
C ASP A 119 -14.94 1.95 -29.86
N SER A 120 -14.87 0.62 -29.86
CA SER A 120 -14.07 -0.12 -28.88
C SER A 120 -13.28 -1.23 -29.54
N GLY A 121 -12.19 -1.64 -28.89
CA GLY A 121 -11.31 -2.69 -29.38
C GLY A 121 -10.75 -3.54 -28.27
N THR A 122 -10.63 -4.83 -28.54
CA THR A 122 -10.02 -5.83 -27.68
C THR A 122 -8.88 -6.50 -28.45
N VAL A 123 -7.75 -6.68 -27.79
CA VAL A 123 -6.61 -7.47 -28.26
C VAL A 123 -6.39 -8.63 -27.30
N THR A 124 -6.21 -9.82 -27.86
CA THR A 124 -6.01 -11.06 -27.10
C THR A 124 -4.75 -11.76 -27.58
N TYR A 125 -3.89 -12.07 -26.60
CA TYR A 125 -2.70 -12.89 -26.75
C TYR A 125 -2.97 -14.28 -26.18
N VAL A 126 -2.65 -15.33 -26.93
CA VAL A 126 -2.74 -16.73 -26.48
C VAL A 126 -1.38 -17.40 -26.70
N PHE A 127 -0.83 -17.98 -25.64
CA PHE A 127 0.46 -18.67 -25.67
C PHE A 127 0.60 -19.61 -24.48
N ALA A 128 1.59 -20.51 -24.53
CA ALA A 128 1.95 -21.39 -23.42
C ALA A 128 3.18 -20.84 -22.68
N PRO A 129 3.08 -20.56 -21.37
CA PRO A 129 4.25 -20.24 -20.55
C PRO A 129 5.17 -21.46 -20.45
N ASP A 130 6.48 -21.23 -20.38
CA ASP A 130 7.49 -22.29 -20.28
C ASP A 130 7.92 -22.58 -18.82
N ARG A 131 7.31 -21.89 -17.85
CA ARG A 131 7.59 -21.95 -16.42
C ARG A 131 6.32 -21.71 -15.60
N GLU A 132 6.29 -22.19 -14.35
CA GLU A 132 5.07 -22.18 -13.52
C GLU A 132 4.67 -20.78 -13.04
N ASN A 133 5.64 -19.86 -12.92
CA ASN A 133 5.41 -18.45 -12.61
C ASN A 133 6.21 -17.60 -13.60
N MET A 134 5.52 -16.92 -14.50
CA MET A 134 6.12 -16.11 -15.55
C MET A 134 5.50 -14.72 -15.54
N THR A 135 6.31 -13.68 -15.56
CA THR A 135 5.83 -12.31 -15.79
C THR A 135 5.91 -11.99 -17.27
N VAL A 136 4.90 -11.28 -17.78
CA VAL A 136 4.93 -10.61 -19.09
C VAL A 136 4.39 -9.19 -18.93
N LEU A 137 4.73 -8.30 -19.85
CA LEU A 137 4.16 -6.95 -19.88
C LEU A 137 3.47 -6.72 -21.20
N THR A 138 2.35 -6.00 -21.21
CA THR A 138 1.65 -5.63 -22.44
C THR A 138 1.47 -4.14 -22.56
N THR A 139 1.38 -3.66 -23.80
CA THR A 139 0.86 -2.34 -24.14
C THR A 139 -0.23 -2.45 -25.20
N LEU A 140 -1.09 -1.44 -25.22
CA LEU A 140 -2.17 -1.30 -26.19
C LEU A 140 -2.39 0.18 -26.45
N GLY A 141 -2.63 0.53 -27.71
CA GLY A 141 -3.04 1.87 -28.10
C GLY A 141 -3.17 2.01 -29.61
N VAL A 142 -2.99 3.23 -30.08
CA VAL A 142 -3.11 3.60 -31.49
C VAL A 142 -1.86 4.35 -31.99
N ALA A 143 -1.72 4.35 -33.30
CA ALA A 143 -0.74 5.12 -34.05
C ALA A 143 -1.39 5.77 -35.28
N ASP A 144 -1.01 7.00 -35.60
CA ASP A 144 -1.46 7.73 -36.80
C ASP A 144 -0.44 7.56 -37.95
N ALA A 145 -0.85 7.83 -39.19
CA ALA A 145 -0.04 7.85 -40.40
C ALA A 145 1.19 8.76 -40.29
N ASP A 146 1.05 9.88 -39.59
CA ASP A 146 2.10 10.90 -39.46
C ASP A 146 3.03 10.62 -38.26
N GLY A 147 2.65 9.69 -37.36
CA GLY A 147 3.43 9.32 -36.16
C GLY A 147 3.46 10.37 -35.06
N ASP A 148 2.68 11.45 -35.20
CA ASP A 148 2.63 12.57 -34.24
C ASP A 148 1.83 12.23 -32.97
N ASP A 149 0.90 11.25 -33.02
CA ASP A 149 -0.01 10.85 -31.92
C ASP A 149 0.09 9.35 -31.56
N ASP A 150 1.30 8.79 -31.59
CA ASP A 150 1.55 7.39 -31.19
C ASP A 150 1.44 7.23 -29.65
N ASN A 151 0.37 6.61 -29.16
CA ASN A 151 0.12 6.47 -27.72
C ASN A 151 0.29 5.05 -27.15
N TYR A 152 0.46 4.05 -28.01
CA TYR A 152 0.59 2.63 -27.63
C TYR A 152 1.80 2.33 -26.73
N GLN A 153 2.69 3.29 -26.52
CA GLN A 153 3.94 3.15 -25.77
C GLN A 153 3.79 3.46 -24.27
N ASN A 154 2.64 3.99 -23.85
CA ASN A 154 2.47 4.62 -22.53
C ASN A 154 1.58 3.80 -21.56
N GLN A 155 0.90 2.77 -22.04
CA GLN A 155 -0.04 1.96 -21.23
C GLN A 155 0.54 0.57 -20.91
N ILE A 156 1.63 0.54 -20.13
CA ILE A 156 2.30 -0.70 -19.74
C ILE A 156 1.57 -1.36 -18.57
N VAL A 157 1.14 -2.61 -18.76
CA VAL A 157 0.54 -3.43 -17.71
C VAL A 157 1.29 -4.75 -17.53
N SER A 158 1.59 -5.09 -16.28
CA SER A 158 2.22 -6.38 -15.93
C SER A 158 1.18 -7.47 -15.74
N HIS A 159 1.50 -8.68 -16.18
CA HIS A 159 0.71 -9.88 -15.95
C HIS A 159 1.60 -10.96 -15.36
N GLN A 160 1.17 -11.55 -14.24
CA GLN A 160 1.75 -12.73 -13.63
C GLN A 160 0.96 -13.96 -14.09
N LEU A 161 1.64 -14.84 -14.78
CA LEU A 161 1.09 -16.06 -15.35
C LEU A 161 1.44 -17.22 -14.43
N LEU A 162 0.41 -17.91 -13.93
CA LEU A 162 0.56 -18.96 -12.94
C LEU A 162 -0.02 -20.28 -13.41
N ALA A 163 0.69 -21.37 -13.14
CA ALA A 163 0.16 -22.71 -13.36
C ALA A 163 -1.07 -23.00 -12.47
N THR A 164 -1.03 -22.55 -11.21
CA THR A 164 -2.12 -22.70 -10.23
C THR A 164 -2.15 -21.53 -9.25
N GLU A 165 -3.28 -21.36 -8.54
CA GLU A 165 -3.41 -20.40 -7.43
C GLU A 165 -2.46 -20.65 -6.26
N THR A 166 -1.79 -21.80 -6.22
CA THR A 166 -0.88 -22.18 -5.14
C THR A 166 0.59 -22.03 -5.49
N THR A 167 0.90 -21.67 -6.73
CA THR A 167 2.28 -21.70 -7.25
C THR A 167 3.17 -20.62 -6.63
N ALA A 168 2.67 -19.40 -6.51
CA ALA A 168 3.42 -18.26 -6.00
C ALA A 168 2.50 -17.20 -5.40
N ALA A 169 3.05 -16.30 -4.59
CA ALA A 169 2.34 -15.11 -4.14
C ALA A 169 1.95 -14.23 -5.33
N HIS A 170 0.72 -13.71 -5.33
CA HIS A 170 0.13 -13.04 -6.49
C HIS A 170 -1.07 -12.16 -6.12
N TRP A 171 -1.47 -11.29 -7.05
CA TRP A 171 -2.64 -10.43 -6.89
C TRP A 171 -3.92 -11.15 -7.28
N GLN A 172 -4.94 -11.08 -6.44
CA GLN A 172 -6.25 -11.67 -6.74
C GLN A 172 -7.30 -10.56 -6.84
N LEU A 173 -8.01 -10.50 -7.96
CA LEU A 173 -9.08 -9.54 -8.18
C LEU A 173 -10.20 -9.74 -7.13
N ARG A 174 -10.76 -8.63 -6.63
CA ARG A 174 -11.88 -8.62 -5.66
C ARG A 174 -13.11 -7.89 -6.16
N THR A 175 -13.00 -7.14 -7.25
CA THR A 175 -14.01 -6.21 -7.75
C THR A 175 -14.56 -6.59 -9.12
N GLU A 176 -14.45 -7.87 -9.51
CA GLU A 176 -14.93 -8.31 -10.82
C GLU A 176 -16.39 -7.87 -11.07
N GLY A 177 -16.60 -7.08 -12.13
CA GLY A 177 -17.92 -6.57 -12.50
C GLY A 177 -18.44 -5.39 -11.66
N MET A 178 -17.59 -4.73 -10.88
CA MET A 178 -17.95 -3.50 -10.16
C MET A 178 -17.58 -2.26 -10.96
N ASP A 179 -18.48 -1.27 -10.99
CA ASP A 179 -18.16 0.08 -11.48
C ASP A 179 -17.75 0.95 -10.29
N LEU A 180 -16.47 1.28 -10.24
CA LEU A 180 -15.86 2.04 -9.15
C LEU A 180 -15.59 3.50 -9.52
N TYR A 181 -16.06 3.94 -10.69
CA TYR A 181 -15.84 5.30 -11.16
C TYR A 181 -16.40 6.32 -10.14
N LEU A 182 -15.52 7.20 -9.63
CA LEU A 182 -15.82 8.22 -8.60
C LEU A 182 -16.12 7.68 -7.19
N SER A 183 -15.66 6.48 -6.85
CA SER A 183 -15.83 5.93 -5.50
C SER A 183 -14.73 6.38 -4.52
N SER A 184 -15.11 6.58 -3.25
CA SER A 184 -14.15 6.78 -2.15
C SER A 184 -13.96 5.48 -1.38
N MET A 185 -12.72 5.18 -0.98
CA MET A 185 -12.39 4.01 -0.18
C MET A 185 -12.03 4.41 1.25
N ILE A 186 -12.63 3.74 2.24
CA ILE A 186 -12.34 4.00 3.65
C ILE A 186 -12.04 2.66 4.34
N ALA A 187 -10.91 2.57 5.03
CA ALA A 187 -10.57 1.39 5.81
C ALA A 187 -11.25 1.42 7.19
N ALA A 188 -11.84 0.30 7.58
CA ALA A 188 -12.29 0.08 8.95
C ALA A 188 -12.23 -1.41 9.30
N GLY A 189 -11.47 -1.73 10.34
CA GLY A 189 -11.32 -3.11 10.81
C GLY A 189 -10.45 -3.91 9.85
N ASP A 190 -11.01 -4.99 9.32
CA ASP A 190 -10.36 -5.91 8.38
C ASP A 190 -10.73 -5.62 6.92
N SER A 191 -11.32 -4.46 6.63
CA SER A 191 -12.01 -4.21 5.35
C SER A 191 -11.88 -2.78 4.85
N TYR A 192 -11.95 -2.64 3.53
CA TYR A 192 -12.22 -1.39 2.84
C TYR A 192 -13.71 -1.29 2.50
N PHE A 193 -14.28 -0.10 2.67
CA PHE A 193 -15.65 0.24 2.32
C PHE A 193 -15.63 1.22 1.16
N ILE A 194 -16.40 0.92 0.12
CA ILE A 194 -16.46 1.69 -1.12
C ILE A 194 -17.77 2.49 -1.15
N PHE A 195 -17.63 3.81 -1.23
CA PHE A 195 -18.74 4.75 -1.25
C PHE A 195 -18.88 5.36 -2.65
N GLU A 196 -20.07 5.27 -3.23
CA GLU A 196 -20.41 6.03 -4.43
C GLU A 196 -20.64 7.50 -4.06
N SER A 197 -20.11 8.44 -4.84
CA SER A 197 -20.13 9.88 -4.55
C SER A 197 -21.51 10.56 -4.63
N ASP A 198 -22.60 9.78 -4.75
CA ASP A 198 -23.95 10.31 -4.91
C ASP A 198 -24.52 10.85 -3.59
N TYR A 199 -24.41 12.16 -3.46
CA TYR A 199 -24.99 12.96 -2.38
C TYR A 199 -26.54 12.88 -2.38
N SER A 200 -27.13 12.36 -1.30
CA SER A 200 -28.59 12.38 -1.06
C SER A 200 -28.92 12.32 0.45
N PRO A 201 -30.04 12.89 0.92
CA PRO A 201 -30.13 13.58 2.21
C PRO A 201 -30.42 12.70 3.43
N TYR A 202 -29.95 13.19 4.58
CA TYR A 202 -30.23 12.81 5.97
C TYR A 202 -31.35 11.77 6.22
N GLY A 203 -30.95 10.61 6.74
CA GLY A 203 -31.85 9.65 7.41
C GLY A 203 -32.06 8.30 6.72
N GLU A 204 -31.35 8.04 5.61
CA GLU A 204 -31.43 6.78 4.87
C GLU A 204 -30.17 5.91 5.08
N THR A 205 -30.29 4.61 4.81
CA THR A 205 -29.13 3.72 4.68
C THR A 205 -28.52 3.88 3.30
N ILE A 206 -27.22 3.69 3.20
CA ILE A 206 -26.48 3.63 1.94
C ILE A 206 -26.14 2.18 1.63
N THR A 207 -26.17 1.86 0.34
CA THR A 207 -25.62 0.62 -0.17
C THR A 207 -24.13 0.83 -0.44
N THR A 208 -23.27 0.03 0.19
CA THR A 208 -21.82 0.09 0.02
C THR A 208 -21.27 -1.29 -0.26
N THR A 209 -20.15 -1.37 -0.98
CA THR A 209 -19.40 -2.62 -1.09
C THR A 209 -18.29 -2.65 -0.05
N ARG A 210 -18.27 -3.71 0.75
CA ARG A 210 -17.17 -4.06 1.63
C ARG A 210 -16.25 -5.04 0.92
N ILE A 211 -14.95 -4.77 0.97
CA ILE A 211 -13.90 -5.64 0.42
C ILE A 211 -12.95 -6.02 1.55
N ASN A 212 -12.68 -7.31 1.68
CA ASN A 212 -11.65 -7.85 2.55
C ASN A 212 -10.86 -8.94 1.82
N LYS A 213 -9.96 -9.61 2.55
CA LYS A 213 -9.14 -10.68 1.99
C LYS A 213 -9.94 -11.85 1.41
N ASP A 214 -11.10 -12.14 2.00
CA ASP A 214 -11.94 -13.28 1.66
C ASP A 214 -12.87 -13.00 0.46
N GLY A 215 -13.06 -11.73 0.09
CA GLY A 215 -13.89 -11.35 -1.04
C GLY A 215 -14.52 -9.96 -0.92
N SER A 216 -15.48 -9.70 -1.79
CA SER A 216 -16.35 -8.52 -1.73
C SER A 216 -17.78 -8.92 -1.36
N SER A 217 -18.47 -8.03 -0.66
CA SER A 217 -19.86 -8.22 -0.24
C SER A 217 -20.61 -6.90 -0.21
N LEU A 218 -21.89 -6.92 -0.58
CA LEU A 218 -22.75 -5.76 -0.50
C LEU A 218 -23.29 -5.58 0.92
N ILE A 219 -23.30 -4.33 1.41
CA ILE A 219 -23.95 -3.93 2.65
C ILE A 219 -25.05 -2.93 2.28
N GLU A 220 -26.31 -3.34 2.42
CA GLU A 220 -27.48 -2.50 2.09
C GLU A 220 -27.98 -1.66 3.28
N THR A 221 -27.50 -1.96 4.48
CA THR A 221 -28.00 -1.41 5.74
C THR A 221 -27.05 -0.43 6.40
N LEU A 222 -25.95 -0.05 5.75
CA LEU A 222 -24.99 0.87 6.34
C LEU A 222 -25.69 2.23 6.54
N PRO A 223 -25.66 2.85 7.73
CA PRO A 223 -26.23 4.18 7.90
C PRO A 223 -25.50 5.19 7.02
N TYR A 224 -26.22 6.22 6.53
CA TYR A 224 -25.57 7.33 5.86
C TYR A 224 -24.39 7.86 6.69
N THR A 225 -23.24 8.00 6.03
CA THR A 225 -21.97 8.27 6.70
C THR A 225 -20.99 8.94 5.75
N ASP A 226 -20.16 9.84 6.27
CA ASP A 226 -19.04 10.46 5.54
C ASP A 226 -17.70 9.82 5.96
N GLY A 227 -17.71 9.01 7.02
CA GLY A 227 -16.58 8.19 7.44
C GLY A 227 -17.01 6.99 8.26
N ILE A 228 -16.22 5.92 8.23
CA ILE A 228 -16.44 4.75 9.08
C ILE A 228 -15.14 4.45 9.84
N TYR A 229 -15.28 4.14 11.12
CA TYR A 229 -14.18 3.81 12.02
C TYR A 229 -14.39 2.41 12.58
N PHE A 230 -13.30 1.72 12.91
CA PHE A 230 -13.34 0.51 13.72
C PHE A 230 -12.50 0.71 14.97
N LEU A 231 -13.17 0.91 16.10
CA LEU A 231 -12.54 1.25 17.36
C LEU A 231 -13.05 0.30 18.43
N ASN A 232 -12.15 -0.33 19.17
CA ASN A 232 -12.51 -1.24 20.27
C ASN A 232 -13.57 -2.29 19.85
N ASN A 233 -13.29 -3.00 18.75
CA ASN A 233 -14.15 -4.04 18.19
C ASN A 233 -15.57 -3.57 17.81
N THR A 234 -15.72 -2.28 17.54
CA THR A 234 -17.00 -1.64 17.20
C THR A 234 -16.83 -0.80 15.95
N TYR A 235 -17.69 -1.02 14.96
CA TYR A 235 -17.84 -0.12 13.82
C TYR A 235 -18.61 1.11 14.23
N ILE A 236 -18.15 2.27 13.78
CA ILE A 236 -18.75 3.57 14.08
C ILE A 236 -18.91 4.31 12.76
N SER A 237 -20.15 4.58 12.37
CA SER A 237 -20.47 5.45 11.25
C SER A 237 -20.55 6.88 11.77
N MET A 238 -19.94 7.79 11.05
CA MET A 238 -19.97 9.22 11.32
C MET A 238 -20.41 9.94 10.06
N GLY A 239 -21.61 10.49 10.08
CA GLY A 239 -22.03 11.43 9.05
C GLY A 239 -22.07 12.85 9.60
N PHE A 240 -21.95 13.80 8.69
CA PHE A 240 -21.98 15.22 8.92
C PHE A 240 -23.36 15.77 8.58
N GLY A 241 -23.85 16.70 9.39
CA GLY A 241 -25.15 17.29 9.14
C GLY A 241 -25.43 18.63 9.79
N TYR A 242 -26.69 19.04 9.71
CA TYR A 242 -27.20 20.23 10.38
C TYR A 242 -28.36 19.87 11.31
N SER A 243 -28.20 20.16 12.60
CA SER A 243 -29.26 20.04 13.61
C SER A 243 -29.43 21.38 14.33
N GLU A 244 -30.69 21.81 14.51
CA GLU A 244 -31.05 23.09 15.14
C GLU A 244 -30.31 24.33 14.57
N GLY A 245 -29.91 24.28 13.29
CA GLY A 245 -29.16 25.35 12.63
C GLY A 245 -27.68 25.42 12.99
N GLN A 246 -27.11 24.35 13.55
CA GLN A 246 -25.66 24.19 13.77
C GLN A 246 -25.14 22.97 13.00
N PRO A 247 -23.97 23.08 12.34
CA PRO A 247 -23.30 21.91 11.78
C PRO A 247 -22.81 20.98 12.90
N GLY A 248 -22.79 19.68 12.63
CA GLY A 248 -22.28 18.69 13.56
C GLY A 248 -22.19 17.29 12.97
N SER A 249 -21.78 16.34 13.78
CA SER A 249 -21.62 14.94 13.43
C SER A 249 -22.63 14.08 14.18
N PHE A 250 -23.34 13.21 13.46
CA PHE A 250 -24.18 12.19 14.05
C PHE A 250 -23.45 10.85 14.00
N LEU A 251 -23.43 10.16 15.14
CA LEU A 251 -22.72 8.89 15.30
C LEU A 251 -23.72 7.75 15.42
N GLN A 252 -23.44 6.64 14.75
CA GLN A 252 -24.08 5.35 14.98
C GLN A 252 -23.01 4.27 15.10
N TYR A 253 -23.31 3.19 15.82
CA TYR A 253 -22.35 2.12 16.03
C TYR A 253 -22.97 0.74 15.87
N SER A 254 -22.13 -0.23 15.51
CA SER A 254 -22.49 -1.62 15.27
C SER A 254 -21.32 -2.55 15.55
N THR A 255 -21.58 -3.79 15.95
CA THR A 255 -20.55 -4.84 16.07
C THR A 255 -20.59 -5.85 14.93
N ASP A 256 -21.63 -5.79 14.08
CA ASP A 256 -21.91 -6.78 13.03
C ASP A 256 -22.17 -6.17 11.64
N LEU A 257 -22.15 -4.83 11.51
CA LEU A 257 -22.50 -4.06 10.31
C LEU A 257 -23.96 -4.19 9.85
N GLU A 258 -24.75 -5.04 10.50
CA GLU A 258 -26.17 -5.28 10.19
C GLU A 258 -27.08 -4.46 11.10
N ASN A 259 -26.79 -4.46 12.41
CA ASN A 259 -27.59 -3.81 13.43
C ASN A 259 -26.88 -2.56 13.94
N TRP A 260 -27.46 -1.39 13.66
CA TRP A 260 -26.91 -0.09 14.03
C TRP A 260 -27.70 0.56 15.17
N THR A 261 -26.96 1.13 16.13
CA THR A 261 -27.51 1.86 17.27
C THR A 261 -27.07 3.31 17.24
N GLU A 262 -27.99 4.23 17.51
CA GLU A 262 -27.68 5.67 17.61
C GLU A 262 -26.79 5.95 18.82
N ALA A 263 -25.63 6.57 18.57
CA ALA A 263 -24.67 7.01 19.59
C ALA A 263 -24.86 8.48 19.98
N GLY A 264 -25.46 9.29 19.10
CA GLY A 264 -25.86 10.67 19.41
C GLY A 264 -25.17 11.73 18.56
N TRP A 265 -25.36 12.99 18.94
CA TRP A 265 -24.92 14.17 18.19
C TRP A 265 -23.77 14.90 18.89
N LEU A 266 -22.70 15.14 18.15
CA LEU A 266 -21.58 15.98 18.57
C LEU A 266 -21.44 17.17 17.60
N PRO A 267 -20.88 18.32 18.03
CA PRO A 267 -20.44 19.32 17.07
C PRO A 267 -19.32 18.73 16.18
N SER A 268 -19.05 19.34 15.02
CA SER A 268 -18.22 18.82 13.91
C SER A 268 -16.97 18.03 14.36
N VAL A 269 -17.10 16.70 14.42
CA VAL A 269 -16.02 15.79 14.83
C VAL A 269 -14.97 15.74 13.72
N GLN A 270 -13.71 16.00 14.09
CA GLN A 270 -12.55 15.96 13.19
C GLN A 270 -11.79 14.64 13.29
N GLN A 271 -11.73 14.06 14.50
CA GLN A 271 -11.06 12.79 14.75
C GLN A 271 -11.80 12.02 15.85
N LEU A 272 -12.01 10.73 15.62
CA LEU A 272 -12.53 9.80 16.61
C LEU A 272 -11.47 8.73 16.90
N MET A 273 -11.24 8.45 18.17
CA MET A 273 -10.21 7.51 18.62
C MET A 273 -10.68 6.74 19.85
N TYR A 274 -9.96 5.67 20.20
CA TYR A 274 -10.14 4.94 21.45
C TYR A 274 -8.85 4.96 22.24
N ASN A 275 -8.92 5.38 23.51
CA ASN A 275 -7.79 5.33 24.43
C ASN A 275 -7.88 4.03 25.25
N PRO A 276 -7.04 3.01 24.97
CA PRO A 276 -7.09 1.74 25.68
C PRO A 276 -6.67 1.86 27.15
N ALA A 277 -5.86 2.85 27.52
CA ALA A 277 -5.41 3.03 28.91
C ALA A 277 -6.51 3.55 29.83
N THR A 278 -7.44 4.36 29.29
CA THR A 278 -8.58 4.90 30.04
C THR A 278 -9.92 4.21 29.70
N ALA A 279 -9.93 3.36 28.68
CA ALA A 279 -11.10 2.71 28.12
C ALA A 279 -12.20 3.71 27.67
N LEU A 280 -11.79 4.84 27.08
CA LEU A 280 -12.68 5.89 26.61
C LEU A 280 -12.55 6.08 25.10
N TYR A 281 -13.68 6.24 24.43
CA TYR A 281 -13.76 6.88 23.12
C TYR A 281 -13.51 8.38 23.30
N VAL A 282 -12.72 8.95 22.39
CA VAL A 282 -12.34 10.35 22.41
C VAL A 282 -12.64 10.96 21.06
N ALA A 283 -13.50 11.98 21.06
CA ALA A 283 -13.87 12.75 19.88
C ALA A 283 -13.28 14.16 19.99
N ASN A 284 -12.52 14.53 18.97
CA ASN A 284 -12.01 15.87 18.79
C ASN A 284 -12.97 16.66 17.90
N VAL A 285 -13.35 17.86 18.33
CA VAL A 285 -14.43 18.63 17.71
C VAL A 285 -13.98 20.05 17.36
N GLU A 286 -14.18 20.43 16.09
CA GLU A 286 -13.91 21.79 15.62
C GLU A 286 -14.95 22.77 16.17
N THR A 287 -14.51 23.97 16.57
CA THR A 287 -15.40 25.05 17.00
C THR A 287 -15.24 26.25 16.07
N ALA A 288 -16.36 26.89 15.70
CA ALA A 288 -16.42 27.92 14.66
C ALA A 288 -15.55 29.19 14.90
N SER A 289 -14.98 29.37 16.09
CA SER A 289 -14.16 30.55 16.43
C SER A 289 -13.23 30.37 17.64
N GLY A 290 -13.00 29.14 18.12
CA GLY A 290 -12.35 28.88 19.41
C GLY A 290 -11.39 27.67 19.41
N PRO A 291 -10.84 27.31 20.58
CA PRO A 291 -10.11 26.05 20.75
C PRO A 291 -10.94 24.85 20.31
N THR A 292 -10.26 23.82 19.84
CA THR A 292 -10.84 22.50 19.62
C THR A 292 -11.33 21.91 20.94
N ALA A 293 -12.56 21.40 20.96
CA ALA A 293 -13.15 20.76 22.13
C ALA A 293 -12.87 19.26 22.10
N ILE A 294 -12.71 18.65 23.28
CA ILE A 294 -12.55 17.20 23.40
C ILE A 294 -13.79 16.66 24.11
N TYR A 295 -14.36 15.61 23.56
CA TYR A 295 -15.44 14.87 24.18
C TYR A 295 -14.97 13.45 24.46
N THR A 296 -15.30 12.93 25.64
CA THR A 296 -14.97 11.56 26.02
C THR A 296 -16.23 10.77 26.34
N SER A 297 -16.28 9.51 25.96
CA SER A 297 -17.41 8.61 26.25
C SER A 297 -16.92 7.19 26.53
N PRO A 298 -17.45 6.49 27.55
CA PRO A 298 -17.17 5.06 27.74
C PRO A 298 -18.02 4.15 26.84
N ASP A 299 -19.12 4.66 26.27
CA ASP A 299 -20.17 3.85 25.64
C ASP A 299 -20.65 4.38 24.28
N LEU A 300 -20.00 5.41 23.73
CA LEU A 300 -20.39 6.18 22.53
C LEU A 300 -21.73 6.94 22.65
N VAL A 301 -22.50 6.75 23.72
CA VAL A 301 -23.83 7.36 23.91
C VAL A 301 -23.73 8.58 24.81
N THR A 302 -23.10 8.41 25.97
CA THR A 302 -22.97 9.47 26.97
C THR A 302 -21.62 10.17 26.79
N TRP A 303 -21.65 11.41 26.29
CA TRP A 303 -20.45 12.22 26.06
C TRP A 303 -20.25 13.28 27.13
N THR A 304 -19.04 13.36 27.67
CA THR A 304 -18.61 14.41 28.59
C THR A 304 -17.67 15.38 27.86
N SER A 305 -18.04 16.66 27.82
CA SER A 305 -17.19 17.70 27.22
C SER A 305 -16.06 18.10 28.17
N GLN A 306 -14.84 18.07 27.66
CA GLN A 306 -13.65 18.64 28.26
C GLN A 306 -13.25 19.86 27.41
N VAL A 307 -13.46 21.06 27.96
CA VAL A 307 -13.09 22.30 27.26
C VAL A 307 -11.58 22.47 27.38
N SER A 308 -10.85 22.13 26.32
CA SER A 308 -9.41 22.37 26.23
C SER A 308 -9.09 23.83 25.92
N ALA A 309 -8.03 24.37 26.53
CA ALA A 309 -7.48 25.69 26.25
C ALA A 309 -6.31 25.64 25.24
N GLN A 310 -6.64 25.32 23.97
CA GLN A 310 -5.84 25.39 22.72
C GLN A 310 -4.60 24.48 22.57
N PRO A 311 -4.27 23.99 21.34
CA PRO A 311 -4.34 24.67 20.02
C PRO A 311 -5.12 23.96 18.88
N TYR A 312 -5.18 24.67 17.73
CA TYR A 312 -5.68 24.28 16.41
C TYR A 312 -4.95 23.05 15.85
N ASN A 313 -5.22 21.87 16.42
CA ASN A 313 -4.51 20.65 16.11
C ASN A 313 -5.23 19.84 15.02
N SER A 314 -4.43 19.20 14.17
CA SER A 314 -4.92 18.28 13.12
C SER A 314 -4.84 16.81 13.50
N ARG A 315 -3.99 16.43 14.47
CA ARG A 315 -3.75 15.03 14.82
C ARG A 315 -3.37 14.86 16.29
N TYR A 316 -3.82 13.75 16.88
CA TYR A 316 -3.56 13.33 18.26
C TYR A 316 -3.11 11.86 18.29
N TYR A 317 -2.30 11.49 19.29
CA TYR A 317 -1.94 10.09 19.60
C TYR A 317 -2.14 9.78 21.08
N PHE A 318 -2.48 8.53 21.38
CA PHE A 318 -2.49 8.00 22.74
C PHE A 318 -1.26 7.14 22.98
N MET A 319 -0.51 7.49 24.01
CA MET A 319 0.65 6.73 24.44
C MET A 319 0.23 5.54 25.31
N ALA A 320 1.06 4.50 25.36
CA ALA A 320 0.78 3.30 26.15
C ALA A 320 0.60 3.59 27.67
N ASN A 321 1.22 4.65 28.18
CA ASN A 321 1.06 5.13 29.55
C ASN A 321 -0.24 5.95 29.78
N GLY A 322 -1.05 6.15 28.74
CA GLY A 322 -2.29 6.92 28.74
C GLY A 322 -2.15 8.42 28.46
N ASN A 323 -0.92 8.93 28.31
CA ASN A 323 -0.69 10.31 27.90
C ASN A 323 -1.29 10.55 26.51
N MET A 324 -1.78 11.77 26.28
CA MET A 324 -2.22 12.21 24.98
C MET A 324 -1.27 13.28 24.45
N VAL A 325 -0.81 13.06 23.23
CA VAL A 325 0.06 14.01 22.53
C VAL A 325 -0.73 14.65 21.40
N ALA A 326 -0.61 15.96 21.23
CA ALA A 326 -1.26 16.69 20.16
C ALA A 326 -0.32 17.62 19.42
N PHE A 327 -0.63 17.83 18.13
CA PHE A 327 0.22 18.62 17.24
C PHE A 327 -0.53 19.77 16.59
N ALA A 328 0.02 20.97 16.71
CA ALA A 328 -0.57 22.17 16.17
C ALA A 328 -0.11 22.43 14.74
N ASN A 329 -1.06 22.69 13.84
CA ASN A 329 -0.77 23.05 12.44
C ASN A 329 -0.29 24.50 12.28
N SER A 330 -0.42 25.33 13.32
CA SER A 330 -0.03 26.73 13.29
C SER A 330 0.46 27.21 14.65
N GLY A 331 1.32 28.22 14.66
CA GLY A 331 1.95 28.76 15.87
C GLY A 331 3.44 28.46 16.00
N SER A 332 4.08 29.10 16.98
CA SER A 332 5.53 28.98 17.26
C SER A 332 5.91 27.69 18.01
N HIS A 333 4.93 27.02 18.62
CA HIS A 333 5.10 25.77 19.36
C HIS A 333 4.00 24.81 18.97
N ARG A 334 4.37 23.55 18.73
CA ARG A 334 3.54 22.63 17.94
C ARG A 334 3.32 21.27 18.57
N LEU A 335 3.71 21.10 19.83
CA LEU A 335 3.65 19.83 20.53
C LEU A 335 3.10 20.06 21.93
N PHE A 336 2.04 19.33 22.26
CA PHE A 336 1.32 19.48 23.52
C PHE A 336 1.11 18.10 24.15
N LEU A 337 1.21 18.06 25.48
CA LEU A 337 0.99 16.88 26.30
C LEU A 337 -0.20 17.10 27.25
N ALA A 338 -1.08 16.11 27.35
CA ALA A 338 -2.04 15.99 28.44
C ALA A 338 -1.83 14.64 29.13
N ALA A 339 -1.71 14.64 30.45
CA ALA A 339 -1.63 13.41 31.22
C ALA A 339 -3.01 12.71 31.27
N PRO A 340 -3.09 11.43 31.64
CA PRO A 340 -4.34 10.70 31.64
C PRO A 340 -5.34 11.34 32.63
N GLY A 341 -6.46 11.84 32.12
CA GLY A 341 -7.51 12.46 32.93
C GLY A 341 -7.31 13.93 33.27
N ASP A 342 -6.22 14.56 32.80
CA ASP A 342 -6.04 16.00 32.91
C ASP A 342 -6.93 16.75 31.92
N ASP A 343 -7.45 17.90 32.34
CA ASP A 343 -8.25 18.82 31.50
C ASP A 343 -7.40 19.96 30.91
N SER A 344 -6.08 19.93 31.12
CA SER A 344 -5.14 20.97 30.70
C SER A 344 -4.00 20.40 29.87
N TRP A 345 -3.46 21.23 28.98
CA TRP A 345 -2.35 20.89 28.09
C TRP A 345 -1.08 21.61 28.52
N SER A 346 0.02 20.89 28.52
CA SER A 346 1.37 21.44 28.68
C SER A 346 2.07 21.48 27.34
N GLU A 347 2.62 22.62 26.98
CA GLU A 347 3.46 22.75 25.80
C GLU A 347 4.78 22.01 26.02
N ILE A 348 5.19 21.19 25.05
CA ILE A 348 6.49 20.54 25.04
C ILE A 348 7.46 21.42 24.25
N SER A 349 8.41 22.03 24.94
CA SER A 349 9.47 22.82 24.32
C SER A 349 10.69 21.94 24.04
N TYR A 350 11.16 21.94 22.79
CA TYR A 350 12.33 21.15 22.37
C TYR A 350 13.48 22.01 21.82
N GLY A 351 13.56 23.29 22.18
CA GLY A 351 14.73 24.15 21.87
C GLY A 351 14.97 24.41 20.38
N GLU A 352 14.08 23.99 19.48
CA GLU A 352 14.19 24.22 18.05
C GLU A 352 12.86 24.80 17.54
N ASN A 353 12.89 25.69 16.54
CA ASN A 353 11.67 26.16 15.89
C ASN A 353 11.36 25.27 14.68
N ILE A 354 10.69 24.14 14.94
CA ILE A 354 10.36 23.15 13.90
C ILE A 354 8.86 23.18 13.54
N THR A 355 8.60 22.74 12.32
CA THR A 355 7.29 22.56 11.69
C THR A 355 7.11 21.07 11.45
N LEU A 356 6.08 20.48 12.05
CA LEU A 356 5.71 19.10 11.75
C LEU A 356 5.43 18.95 10.25
N ARG A 357 5.97 17.90 9.66
CA ARG A 357 5.74 17.51 8.27
C ARG A 357 4.86 16.28 8.21
N ASP A 358 5.27 15.23 8.91
CA ASP A 358 4.45 14.04 9.10
C ASP A 358 4.77 13.35 10.42
N SER A 359 3.86 12.46 10.82
CA SER A 359 3.92 11.72 12.06
C SER A 359 3.29 10.35 11.91
N TYR A 360 3.85 9.37 12.60
CA TYR A 360 3.40 8.00 12.56
C TYR A 360 3.50 7.37 13.95
N GLN A 361 2.50 6.60 14.35
CA GLN A 361 2.56 5.81 15.58
C GLN A 361 2.67 4.34 15.19
N THR A 362 3.76 3.69 15.58
CA THR A 362 3.99 2.26 15.37
C THR A 362 3.04 1.43 16.24
N THR A 363 2.86 0.16 15.89
CA THR A 363 1.96 -0.77 16.60
C THR A 363 2.36 -1.01 18.06
N ASP A 364 3.63 -0.83 18.41
CA ASP A 364 4.14 -0.85 19.79
C ASP A 364 3.81 0.44 20.60
N GLY A 365 3.22 1.43 19.95
CA GLY A 365 2.76 2.69 20.55
C GLY A 365 3.78 3.83 20.50
N ARG A 366 5.00 3.62 19.97
CA ARG A 366 5.98 4.70 19.80
C ARG A 366 5.50 5.69 18.74
N VAL A 367 5.61 6.98 19.04
CA VAL A 367 5.32 8.05 18.09
C VAL A 367 6.61 8.54 17.47
N HIS A 368 6.62 8.63 16.15
CA HIS A 368 7.70 9.12 15.31
C HIS A 368 7.27 10.35 14.52
N MET A 369 8.22 11.22 14.24
CA MET A 369 7.97 12.50 13.58
C MET A 369 9.10 12.88 12.66
N ILE A 370 8.73 13.49 11.54
CA ILE A 370 9.66 14.26 10.73
C ILE A 370 9.18 15.71 10.69
N SER A 371 10.13 16.63 10.81
CA SER A 371 9.85 18.05 10.90
C SER A 371 10.90 18.85 10.17
N SER A 372 10.55 20.06 9.75
CA SER A 372 11.46 21.01 9.13
C SER A 372 11.59 22.23 10.03
N GLY A 373 12.78 22.76 10.25
CA GLY A 373 12.92 23.88 11.16
C GLY A 373 14.19 24.67 10.98
N THR A 374 14.36 25.64 11.87
CA THR A 374 15.65 26.27 12.10
C THR A 374 16.03 26.00 13.53
N SER A 375 17.25 25.51 13.74
CA SER A 375 17.74 25.28 15.07
C SER A 375 18.00 26.59 15.83
N ASP A 376 18.15 26.52 17.15
CA ASP A 376 18.59 27.63 18.00
C ASP A 376 19.95 28.20 17.57
N SER A 377 20.79 27.37 16.93
CA SER A 377 22.06 27.80 16.33
C SER A 377 21.91 28.40 14.92
N GLY A 378 20.68 28.51 14.40
CA GLY A 378 20.36 29.12 13.10
C GLY A 378 20.46 28.15 11.91
N VAL A 379 20.64 26.85 12.15
CA VAL A 379 20.78 25.84 11.10
C VAL A 379 19.41 25.44 10.57
N ARG A 380 19.18 25.59 9.27
CA ARG A 380 17.96 25.08 8.62
C ARG A 380 18.13 23.61 8.29
N GLY A 381 17.20 22.78 8.75
CA GLY A 381 17.32 21.34 8.59
C GLY A 381 16.01 20.60 8.78
N VAL A 382 16.11 19.30 8.52
CA VAL A 382 15.09 18.32 8.85
C VAL A 382 15.46 17.69 10.20
N PHE A 383 14.47 17.53 11.07
CA PHE A 383 14.62 16.93 12.39
C PHE A 383 13.70 15.74 12.52
N TYR A 384 14.29 14.62 12.94
CA TYR A 384 13.58 13.40 13.30
C TYR A 384 13.38 13.35 14.80
N GLY A 385 12.16 13.09 15.24
CA GLY A 385 11.78 13.00 16.64
C GLY A 385 11.05 11.71 16.94
N TYR A 386 11.27 11.13 18.13
CA TYR A 386 10.43 10.04 18.61
C TYR A 386 10.24 10.04 20.13
N THR A 387 9.17 9.39 20.57
CA THR A 387 8.82 9.24 21.99
C THR A 387 8.05 7.95 22.25
N ASP A 388 8.30 7.34 23.41
CA ASP A 388 7.55 6.17 23.91
C ASP A 388 6.42 6.54 24.88
N ASP A 389 6.45 7.76 25.43
CA ASP A 389 5.60 8.19 26.54
C ASP A 389 4.93 9.55 26.34
N GLY A 390 5.27 10.27 25.26
CA GLY A 390 4.73 11.59 24.94
C GLY A 390 5.42 12.74 25.68
N GLU A 391 6.18 12.46 26.74
CA GLU A 391 6.86 13.46 27.57
C GLU A 391 8.33 13.58 27.20
N ASN A 392 9.00 12.44 27.06
CA ASN A 392 10.42 12.34 26.78
C ASN A 392 10.62 12.15 25.28
N TRP A 393 11.06 13.23 24.63
CA TRP A 393 11.33 13.26 23.21
C TRP A 393 12.83 13.20 22.93
N ILE A 394 13.20 12.34 21.98
CA ILE A 394 14.55 12.30 21.42
C ILE A 394 14.48 12.92 20.04
N TRP A 395 15.24 14.00 19.84
CA TRP A 395 15.34 14.72 18.58
C TRP A 395 16.74 14.58 17.98
N LYS A 396 16.78 14.35 16.67
CA LYS A 396 18.02 14.20 15.89
C LYS A 396 17.95 15.11 14.67
N ASN A 397 19.04 15.85 14.43
CA ASN A 397 19.21 16.62 13.20
C ASN A 397 19.74 15.68 12.11
N THR A 398 19.10 15.68 10.94
CA THR A 398 19.48 14.81 9.81
C THR A 398 20.50 15.46 8.87
N GLY A 399 20.87 16.72 9.10
CA GLY A 399 21.89 17.45 8.34
C GLY A 399 21.47 18.89 8.00
N ASP A 400 22.31 19.56 7.21
CA ASP A 400 22.00 20.86 6.61
C ASP A 400 21.19 20.65 5.33
N TRP A 401 20.10 21.39 5.17
CA TRP A 401 19.20 21.28 4.01
C TRP A 401 19.00 22.62 3.32
N ASP A 402 19.00 22.59 1.99
CA ASP A 402 18.62 23.76 1.18
C ASP A 402 17.12 24.03 1.28
N ASN A 403 16.31 22.97 1.20
CA ASN A 403 14.85 23.04 1.30
C ASN A 403 14.27 21.95 2.21
N PRO A 404 14.42 22.05 3.55
CA PRO A 404 13.92 21.03 4.48
C PRO A 404 12.39 20.88 4.47
N SER A 405 11.67 21.78 3.78
CA SER A 405 10.22 21.73 3.67
C SER A 405 9.69 20.76 2.62
N GLU A 406 10.57 20.20 1.79
CA GLU A 406 10.19 19.28 0.71
C GLU A 406 9.76 17.91 1.22
N LEU A 407 10.38 17.39 2.29
CA LEU A 407 9.96 16.16 2.93
C LEU A 407 8.61 16.36 3.62
N SER A 408 7.66 15.50 3.29
CA SER A 408 6.25 15.65 3.69
C SER A 408 5.61 14.38 4.21
N HIS A 409 6.26 13.22 4.09
CA HIS A 409 5.70 11.92 4.48
C HIS A 409 6.71 11.08 5.25
N LEU A 410 6.19 10.11 6.02
CA LEU A 410 6.97 9.20 6.85
C LEU A 410 6.43 7.77 6.72
N ALA A 411 7.32 6.81 6.50
CA ALA A 411 7.05 5.37 6.54
C ALA A 411 8.08 4.68 7.43
N ILE A 412 7.63 3.78 8.31
CA ILE A 412 8.47 3.15 9.34
C ILE A 412 8.06 1.70 9.53
N ASN A 413 9.05 0.81 9.61
CA ASN A 413 8.92 -0.53 10.17
C ASN A 413 10.09 -0.82 11.14
N GLU A 414 10.29 -2.08 11.51
CA GLU A 414 11.36 -2.49 12.42
C GLU A 414 12.77 -2.34 11.79
N GLN A 415 12.86 -2.32 10.46
CA GLN A 415 14.09 -2.35 9.69
C GLN A 415 14.60 -0.93 9.41
N ALA A 416 13.71 -0.01 9.06
CA ALA A 416 14.10 1.32 8.62
C ALA A 416 13.09 2.42 8.96
N ILE A 417 13.59 3.64 8.89
CA ILE A 417 12.80 4.87 8.89
C ILE A 417 13.04 5.57 7.56
N LEU A 418 11.95 5.88 6.86
CA LEU A 418 11.98 6.56 5.59
C LEU A 418 11.12 7.81 5.65
N ALA A 419 11.75 8.98 5.55
CA ALA A 419 11.05 10.21 5.26
C ALA A 419 11.14 10.49 3.76
N TRP A 420 10.03 10.85 3.12
CA TRP A 420 10.00 10.97 1.67
C TRP A 420 9.11 12.13 1.18
N SER A 421 9.32 12.50 -0.08
CA SER A 421 8.55 13.48 -0.84
C SER A 421 8.36 12.94 -2.26
N TYR A 422 7.86 13.79 -3.16
CA TYR A 422 7.70 13.44 -4.58
C TYR A 422 8.98 12.86 -5.22
N ARG A 423 10.18 13.29 -4.80
CA ARG A 423 11.46 12.84 -5.39
C ARG A 423 12.57 12.56 -4.39
N SER A 424 12.44 12.99 -3.15
CA SER A 424 13.53 12.87 -2.16
C SER A 424 13.24 11.75 -1.18
N LEU A 425 14.25 10.95 -0.87
CA LEU A 425 14.20 9.89 0.13
C LEU A 425 15.29 10.10 1.17
N LEU A 426 14.87 10.17 2.42
CA LEU A 426 15.76 10.27 3.56
C LEU A 426 15.63 8.99 4.39
N LEU A 427 16.61 8.11 4.25
CA LEU A 427 16.61 6.76 4.80
C LEU A 427 17.51 6.67 6.04
N SER A 428 17.04 5.93 7.05
CA SER A 428 17.85 5.47 8.17
C SER A 428 17.61 3.99 8.45
N LEU A 429 18.70 3.21 8.51
CA LEU A 429 18.68 1.76 8.78
C LEU A 429 19.11 1.40 10.21
N ASP A 430 19.33 2.41 11.07
CA ASP A 430 19.89 2.24 12.42
C ASP A 430 19.06 2.92 13.51
N GLY A 431 17.75 3.06 13.29
CA GLY A 431 16.84 3.69 14.24
C GLY A 431 17.02 5.22 14.30
N GLY A 432 17.39 5.83 13.18
CA GLY A 432 17.52 7.28 13.02
C GLY A 432 18.86 7.83 13.50
N GLU A 433 19.87 7.01 13.81
CA GLU A 433 21.19 7.50 14.23
C GLU A 433 21.96 8.11 13.05
N THR A 434 21.92 7.47 11.88
CA THR A 434 22.50 7.97 10.64
C THR A 434 21.46 8.04 9.53
N TRP A 435 21.67 8.98 8.60
CA TRP A 435 20.72 9.30 7.55
C TRP A 435 21.43 9.40 6.21
N VAL A 436 20.81 8.84 5.18
CA VAL A 436 21.25 8.93 3.79
C VAL A 436 20.14 9.60 2.99
N LEU A 437 20.46 10.71 2.34
CA LEU A 437 19.58 11.37 1.39
C LEU A 437 19.88 10.84 -0.01
N THR A 438 18.85 10.36 -0.68
CA THR A 438 18.88 9.72 -1.99
C THR A 438 17.75 10.30 -2.84
N ASP A 439 17.92 10.35 -4.17
CA ASP A 439 16.86 10.74 -5.10
C ASP A 439 16.02 9.52 -5.51
N ALA A 440 14.75 9.71 -5.87
CA ALA A 440 13.92 8.64 -6.39
C ALA A 440 14.50 8.04 -7.68
N ASP A 441 15.21 8.85 -8.46
CA ASP A 441 15.98 8.39 -9.62
C ASP A 441 17.11 7.42 -9.25
N ASP A 442 17.58 7.39 -8.00
CA ASP A 442 18.61 6.45 -7.53
C ASP A 442 18.01 5.13 -7.00
N ILE A 443 16.67 5.03 -6.88
CA ILE A 443 15.97 3.74 -6.72
C ILE A 443 15.88 3.04 -8.09
N ALA A 444 15.82 3.84 -9.16
CA ALA A 444 15.72 3.37 -10.53
C ALA A 444 16.87 2.48 -11.03
N PRO A 445 18.12 2.50 -10.50
CA PRO A 445 19.19 1.58 -10.88
C PRO A 445 19.23 0.29 -10.05
N ALA A 446 18.56 0.25 -8.88
CA ALA A 446 18.29 -0.99 -8.16
C ALA A 446 17.16 -1.81 -8.84
N ILE A 447 16.42 -1.13 -9.71
CA ILE A 447 15.73 -1.70 -10.86
C ILE A 447 16.78 -1.73 -11.98
N ASP A 448 17.61 -2.77 -12.07
CA ASP A 448 18.81 -2.85 -12.96
C ASP A 448 18.49 -2.78 -14.49
N THR A 449 17.33 -2.24 -14.86
CA THR A 449 16.55 -2.63 -16.03
C THR A 449 15.88 -1.47 -16.79
N ILE A 450 16.27 -0.20 -16.68
CA ILE A 450 15.71 0.83 -17.60
C ILE A 450 16.77 1.87 -18.00
N ASP A 451 17.51 1.61 -19.09
CA ASP A 451 18.44 2.58 -19.72
C ASP A 451 17.67 3.52 -20.67
N ILE A 452 16.88 4.43 -20.11
CA ILE A 452 16.26 5.51 -20.88
C ILE A 452 16.91 6.82 -20.44
N ALA A 453 17.60 7.47 -21.38
CA ALA A 453 18.07 8.83 -21.18
C ALA A 453 16.87 9.77 -20.88
N ASP A 454 17.00 10.62 -19.86
CA ASP A 454 15.98 11.58 -19.43
C ASP A 454 14.71 10.95 -18.82
N MET A 455 14.85 9.86 -18.05
CA MET A 455 13.82 9.39 -17.12
C MET A 455 13.77 10.23 -15.84
N ASP A 456 12.56 10.40 -15.31
CA ASP A 456 12.29 10.96 -14.00
C ASP A 456 11.32 10.02 -13.27
N VAL A 457 11.77 9.48 -12.14
CA VAL A 457 11.00 8.65 -11.24
C VAL A 457 10.47 9.51 -10.11
N SER A 458 9.17 9.43 -9.91
CA SER A 458 8.50 10.12 -8.82
C SER A 458 7.72 9.15 -7.93
N LEU A 459 7.59 9.53 -6.67
CA LEU A 459 6.93 8.74 -5.64
C LEU A 459 5.51 9.26 -5.43
N GLY A 460 4.53 8.39 -5.66
CA GLY A 460 3.13 8.64 -5.32
C GLY A 460 2.84 8.30 -3.87
N SER A 461 3.27 7.12 -3.42
CA SER A 461 3.13 6.67 -2.03
C SER A 461 4.25 5.72 -1.62
N VAL A 462 4.64 5.76 -0.35
CA VAL A 462 5.48 4.72 0.26
C VAL A 462 4.83 4.24 1.54
N LYS A 463 4.68 2.93 1.65
CA LYS A 463 4.04 2.25 2.79
C LYS A 463 4.97 1.19 3.34
N ALA A 464 4.95 1.02 4.66
CA ALA A 464 5.63 -0.08 5.31
C ALA A 464 4.65 -1.24 5.50
N TYR A 465 5.08 -2.47 5.15
CA TYR A 465 4.29 -3.69 5.28
C TYR A 465 5.19 -4.84 5.71
N GLY A 466 4.98 -5.36 6.93
CA GLY A 466 5.91 -6.32 7.53
C GLY A 466 7.34 -5.77 7.59
N ASP A 467 8.29 -6.52 7.02
CA ASP A 467 9.70 -6.14 6.91
C ASP A 467 10.05 -5.40 5.60
N GLN A 468 9.05 -5.11 4.76
CA GLN A 468 9.22 -4.48 3.46
C GLN A 468 8.68 -3.04 3.42
N PHE A 469 9.20 -2.28 2.48
CA PHE A 469 8.65 -1.02 2.01
C PHE A 469 8.10 -1.20 0.60
N LEU A 470 6.90 -0.71 0.40
CA LEU A 470 6.15 -0.75 -0.84
C LEU A 470 6.07 0.66 -1.41
N PHE A 471 6.54 0.84 -2.63
CA PHE A 471 6.59 2.11 -3.35
C PHE A 471 5.59 2.07 -4.49
N SER A 472 4.66 3.03 -4.51
CA SER A 472 3.88 3.34 -5.73
C SER A 472 4.61 4.48 -6.43
N THR A 473 5.16 4.19 -7.61
CA THR A 473 6.02 5.10 -8.36
C THR A 473 5.42 5.45 -9.72
N GLU A 474 5.65 6.66 -10.19
CA GLU A 474 5.38 7.07 -11.56
C GLU A 474 6.71 7.29 -12.27
N VAL A 475 6.85 6.63 -13.41
CA VAL A 475 8.00 6.73 -14.29
C VAL A 475 7.61 7.62 -15.44
N SER A 476 8.39 8.67 -15.66
CA SER A 476 8.20 9.59 -16.78
C SER A 476 9.45 9.70 -17.64
N ALA A 477 9.27 9.99 -18.93
CA ALA A 477 10.35 10.24 -19.88
C ALA A 477 9.99 11.47 -20.71
N SER A 478 10.92 12.40 -20.87
CA SER A 478 10.69 13.67 -21.60
C SER A 478 9.46 14.48 -21.12
N GLY A 479 9.08 14.33 -19.84
CA GLY A 479 7.95 15.02 -19.21
C GLY A 479 6.59 14.33 -19.36
N GLU A 480 6.55 13.10 -19.88
CA GLU A 480 5.34 12.29 -20.00
C GLU A 480 5.43 11.04 -19.13
N THR A 481 4.36 10.70 -18.39
CA THR A 481 4.28 9.44 -17.64
C THR A 481 4.20 8.27 -18.61
N VAL A 482 5.14 7.34 -18.50
CA VAL A 482 5.27 6.16 -19.38
C VAL A 482 4.91 4.85 -18.68
N ALA A 483 5.02 4.79 -17.35
CA ALA A 483 4.62 3.64 -16.54
C ALA A 483 4.31 4.07 -15.10
N GLY A 484 3.49 3.28 -14.40
CA GLY A 484 3.42 3.29 -12.95
C GLY A 484 3.88 1.94 -12.42
N LEU A 485 4.78 1.91 -11.43
CA LEU A 485 5.32 0.68 -10.86
C LEU A 485 5.03 0.61 -9.36
N VAL A 486 4.61 -0.58 -8.92
CA VAL A 486 4.59 -0.95 -7.51
C VAL A 486 5.84 -1.78 -7.23
N LEU A 487 6.71 -1.27 -6.35
CA LEU A 487 7.98 -1.90 -6.01
C LEU A 487 8.01 -2.31 -4.53
N ALA A 488 8.59 -3.46 -4.22
CA ALA A 488 8.86 -3.91 -2.86
C ALA A 488 10.37 -4.01 -2.61
N THR A 489 10.82 -3.60 -1.43
CA THR A 489 12.20 -3.83 -0.97
C THR A 489 12.23 -4.00 0.55
N SER A 490 13.18 -4.78 1.06
CA SER A 490 13.46 -4.89 2.50
C SER A 490 14.80 -4.26 2.90
N ASP A 491 15.67 -3.96 1.94
CA ASP A 491 17.05 -3.55 2.16
C ASP A 491 17.47 -2.28 1.42
N PHE A 492 16.60 -1.75 0.54
CA PHE A 492 16.85 -0.59 -0.31
C PHE A 492 18.02 -0.77 -1.30
N SER A 493 18.45 -2.02 -1.52
CA SER A 493 19.41 -2.39 -2.55
C SER A 493 18.81 -3.27 -3.64
N ASP A 494 17.82 -4.10 -3.30
CA ASP A 494 17.11 -4.96 -4.26
C ASP A 494 15.62 -4.60 -4.26
N TYR A 495 15.05 -4.41 -5.45
CA TYR A 495 13.64 -4.05 -5.64
C TYR A 495 12.91 -5.08 -6.50
N GLN A 496 11.79 -5.58 -6.00
CA GLN A 496 10.89 -6.46 -6.73
C GLN A 496 9.74 -5.66 -7.34
N VAL A 497 9.51 -5.78 -8.64
CA VAL A 497 8.29 -5.26 -9.28
C VAL A 497 7.11 -6.16 -8.91
N MET A 498 6.15 -5.62 -8.15
CA MET A 498 4.93 -6.33 -7.77
C MET A 498 3.80 -6.12 -8.77
N ALA A 499 3.74 -4.95 -9.41
CA ALA A 499 2.76 -4.61 -10.44
C ALA A 499 3.26 -3.44 -11.29
N SER A 500 2.80 -3.37 -12.54
CA SER A 500 2.93 -2.22 -13.43
C SER A 500 1.55 -1.84 -13.93
N HIS A 501 1.12 -0.61 -13.67
CA HIS A 501 -0.10 0.00 -14.22
C HIS A 501 -0.06 1.52 -13.97
N GLN A 502 -0.50 2.32 -14.94
CA GLN A 502 -0.65 3.76 -14.73
C GLN A 502 -1.82 3.99 -13.75
N GLY A 503 -1.55 4.52 -12.55
CA GLY A 503 -2.58 4.67 -11.50
C GLY A 503 -2.69 3.50 -10.53
N ALA A 504 -1.65 2.65 -10.45
CA ALA A 504 -1.51 1.68 -9.37
C ALA A 504 -1.20 2.36 -8.03
N GLU A 505 -1.99 2.06 -7.02
CA GLU A 505 -1.79 2.52 -5.64
C GLU A 505 -1.87 1.34 -4.67
N VAL A 506 -0.87 1.24 -3.79
CA VAL A 506 -0.88 0.26 -2.71
C VAL A 506 -1.65 0.81 -1.50
N LEU A 507 -2.60 0.01 -0.99
CA LEU A 507 -3.35 0.29 0.22
C LEU A 507 -2.89 -0.63 1.36
N THR A 508 -2.58 -0.04 2.52
CA THR A 508 -2.01 -0.74 3.69
C THR A 508 -2.64 -0.33 5.01
N ASP A 509 -3.85 0.24 4.97
CA ASP A 509 -4.55 0.72 6.16
C ASP A 509 -5.11 -0.45 6.98
N ILE A 510 -5.26 -1.63 6.36
CA ILE A 510 -5.62 -2.87 7.03
C ILE A 510 -4.31 -3.56 7.46
N PRO A 511 -4.13 -3.84 8.76
CA PRO A 511 -2.95 -4.54 9.25
C PRO A 511 -2.80 -5.92 8.61
N ASP A 512 -1.57 -6.31 8.30
CA ASP A 512 -1.17 -7.63 7.78
C ASP A 512 -1.78 -8.04 6.43
N GLU A 513 -2.62 -7.21 5.82
CA GLU A 513 -3.22 -7.45 4.50
C GLU A 513 -2.76 -6.39 3.50
N LEU A 514 -2.47 -6.81 2.28
CA LEU A 514 -1.96 -5.93 1.24
C LEU A 514 -2.95 -5.84 0.08
N PHE A 515 -3.38 -4.62 -0.24
CA PHE A 515 -4.33 -4.35 -1.31
C PHE A 515 -3.68 -3.48 -2.39
N LEU A 516 -4.09 -3.68 -3.63
CA LEU A 516 -3.70 -2.87 -4.78
C LEU A 516 -4.97 -2.29 -5.41
N PHE A 517 -5.03 -0.97 -5.48
CA PHE A 517 -6.05 -0.24 -6.20
C PHE A 517 -5.51 0.17 -7.56
N LEU A 518 -6.20 -0.24 -8.62
CA LEU A 518 -5.90 0.20 -9.99
C LEU A 518 -6.99 1.13 -10.44
N SER A 519 -6.64 2.38 -10.73
CA SER A 519 -7.58 3.35 -11.28
C SER A 519 -7.23 3.69 -12.72
N SER A 520 -8.25 3.69 -13.58
CA SER A 520 -8.22 4.27 -14.91
C SER A 520 -9.40 5.23 -15.06
N TYR A 521 -9.47 5.93 -16.20
CA TYR A 521 -10.59 6.83 -16.48
C TYR A 521 -11.94 6.10 -16.57
N GLU A 522 -11.98 4.82 -16.94
CA GLU A 522 -13.25 4.08 -17.16
C GLU A 522 -13.50 2.96 -16.14
N SER A 523 -12.49 2.56 -15.38
CA SER A 523 -12.60 1.43 -14.46
C SER A 523 -11.75 1.65 -13.21
N SER A 524 -12.15 1.06 -12.10
CA SER A 524 -11.21 0.83 -11.02
C SER A 524 -11.37 -0.59 -10.48
N ASP A 525 -10.24 -1.19 -10.10
CA ASP A 525 -10.19 -2.53 -9.56
C ASP A 525 -9.44 -2.56 -8.24
N VAL A 526 -9.87 -3.45 -7.36
CA VAL A 526 -9.16 -3.74 -6.13
C VAL A 526 -8.70 -5.19 -6.17
N TYR A 527 -7.41 -5.37 -5.93
CA TYR A 527 -6.76 -6.67 -5.77
C TYR A 527 -6.31 -6.86 -4.33
N VAL A 528 -6.29 -8.11 -3.87
CA VAL A 528 -5.66 -8.53 -2.62
C VAL A 528 -4.41 -9.33 -2.95
N TYR A 529 -3.31 -9.06 -2.26
CA TYR A 529 -2.11 -9.86 -2.37
C TYR A 529 -2.28 -11.16 -1.59
N TRP A 530 -2.29 -12.27 -2.31
CA TRP A 530 -2.32 -13.60 -1.72
C TRP A 530 -0.90 -14.14 -1.57
N GLN A 531 -0.63 -14.84 -0.47
CA GLN A 531 0.62 -15.55 -0.23
C GLN A 531 0.35 -17.03 0.08
N PRO A 532 1.20 -17.96 -0.41
CA PRO A 532 1.12 -19.37 -0.04
C PRO A 532 1.44 -19.55 1.44
N ASP A 533 0.70 -20.43 2.11
CA ASP A 533 0.99 -20.80 3.50
C ASP A 533 2.44 -21.30 3.62
N VAL A 534 3.22 -20.64 4.47
CA VAL A 534 4.57 -21.12 4.81
C VAL A 534 4.41 -22.36 5.68
N VAL A 535 4.52 -23.54 5.06
CA VAL A 535 4.66 -24.80 5.81
C VAL A 535 6.01 -24.74 6.53
N PRO A 536 6.06 -24.70 7.88
CA PRO A 536 7.34 -24.69 8.58
C PRO A 536 8.12 -25.95 8.22
N GLU A 537 9.39 -25.81 7.81
CA GLU A 537 10.25 -26.98 7.61
C GLU A 537 10.22 -27.83 8.89
N GLU A 538 9.80 -29.09 8.77
CA GLU A 538 9.92 -30.01 9.90
C GLU A 538 11.40 -30.05 10.31
N PRO A 539 11.71 -29.88 11.61
CA PRO A 539 13.08 -29.89 12.06
C PRO A 539 13.72 -31.23 11.64
N VAL A 540 14.76 -31.13 10.81
CA VAL A 540 15.59 -32.27 10.43
C VAL A 540 16.02 -32.96 11.74
N PRO A 541 15.69 -34.24 11.96
CA PRO A 541 16.11 -34.94 13.16
C PRO A 541 17.63 -34.88 13.21
N GLU A 542 18.19 -34.33 14.30
CA GLU A 542 19.63 -34.36 14.52
C GLU A 542 20.10 -35.81 14.39
N GLU A 543 21.00 -36.08 13.43
CA GLU A 543 21.64 -37.38 13.36
C GLU A 543 22.33 -37.63 14.72
N PRO A 544 22.15 -38.83 15.32
CA PRO A 544 22.78 -39.12 16.59
C PRO A 544 24.29 -39.00 16.42
N GLY A 545 24.85 -37.98 17.08
CA GLY A 545 26.27 -37.66 17.02
C GLY A 545 27.11 -38.90 17.30
N THR A 546 28.09 -39.14 16.44
CA THR A 546 29.13 -40.14 16.66
C THR A 546 29.90 -39.78 17.93
N GLU A 547 29.68 -40.53 19.01
CA GLU A 547 30.51 -40.45 20.21
C GLU A 547 31.98 -40.75 19.84
N ASP A 548 32.85 -39.77 20.10
CA ASP A 548 34.30 -39.87 19.99
C ASP A 548 34.83 -40.78 21.13
N PRO A 549 35.58 -41.87 20.85
CA PRO A 549 35.95 -42.85 21.87
C PRO A 549 37.22 -42.40 22.61
N THR A 550 37.14 -41.38 23.45
CA THR A 550 38.17 -41.10 24.46
C THR A 550 37.56 -40.52 25.74
N GLU A 551 36.86 -41.36 26.51
CA GLU A 551 36.73 -41.13 27.94
C GLU A 551 37.01 -42.44 28.69
N GLU A 552 38.11 -42.43 29.45
CA GLU A 552 38.53 -43.53 30.31
C GLU A 552 37.44 -43.78 31.37
N ALA A 553 36.93 -45.01 31.37
CA ALA A 553 35.98 -45.48 32.36
C ALA A 553 36.58 -45.48 33.78
N PRO A 554 35.85 -45.02 34.81
CA PRO A 554 36.16 -45.37 36.18
C PRO A 554 35.66 -46.80 36.48
N GLU A 555 36.50 -47.55 37.20
CA GLU A 555 36.35 -48.95 37.57
C GLU A 555 34.98 -49.31 38.15
N GLN A 556 34.40 -50.40 37.63
CA GLN A 556 33.23 -51.07 38.21
C GLN A 556 33.59 -51.78 39.51
N ASN A 557 32.76 -51.61 40.53
CA ASN A 557 32.65 -52.50 41.68
C ASN A 557 31.45 -53.45 41.42
N PRO A 558 31.59 -54.79 41.52
CA PRO A 558 30.53 -55.72 41.16
C PRO A 558 29.70 -56.17 42.38
N GLY A 559 28.42 -56.39 42.13
CA GLY A 559 27.45 -57.01 43.04
C GLY A 559 26.13 -56.24 42.98
N GLU A 560 24.96 -56.82 42.79
CA GLU A 560 24.52 -58.20 42.86
C GLU A 560 23.19 -58.29 42.09
N ASN A 561 22.87 -59.51 41.67
CA ASN A 561 21.66 -59.96 40.97
C ASN A 561 20.34 -59.38 41.52
N ASP A 562 19.34 -59.26 40.66
CA ASP A 562 18.24 -60.24 40.62
C ASP A 562 17.25 -59.89 39.49
N ASP A 563 16.94 -60.90 38.68
CA ASP A 563 15.61 -61.36 38.25
C ASP A 563 14.49 -60.33 38.00
N ALA A 564 13.57 -60.50 37.07
CA ALA A 564 13.30 -61.40 35.96
C ALA A 564 11.94 -60.93 35.43
N ASP A 565 11.65 -61.36 34.21
CA ASP A 565 10.31 -61.52 33.64
C ASP A 565 9.49 -60.27 33.28
N ASN A 566 9.33 -59.98 31.99
CA ASN A 566 8.45 -60.62 31.01
C ASN A 566 6.97 -60.30 31.16
N ALA A 567 6.45 -59.90 30.00
CA ALA A 567 5.14 -60.20 29.46
C ALA A 567 4.00 -59.19 29.69
N SER A 568 3.68 -58.59 28.55
CA SER A 568 2.37 -58.63 27.90
C SER A 568 1.22 -57.83 28.51
N GLY A 569 0.80 -56.84 27.73
CA GLY A 569 -0.49 -56.92 27.03
C GLY A 569 -1.71 -56.51 27.84
N GLY A 570 -2.40 -55.48 27.37
CA GLY A 570 -3.74 -55.19 27.88
C GLY A 570 -4.22 -53.79 27.58
N SER A 571 -4.70 -53.60 26.35
CA SER A 571 -5.69 -52.59 26.04
C SER A 571 -6.92 -52.75 26.95
N SER A 572 -7.36 -51.67 27.61
CA SER A 572 -8.77 -51.23 27.56
C SER A 572 -8.97 -49.89 28.28
N SER A 573 -9.52 -48.94 27.53
CA SER A 573 -10.54 -47.96 27.90
C SER A 573 -10.82 -47.67 29.39
N GLY A 574 -10.90 -46.38 29.72
CA GLY A 574 -11.85 -45.93 30.75
C GLY A 574 -11.43 -44.69 31.53
N GLY A 575 -11.71 -43.51 30.95
CA GLY A 575 -12.47 -42.46 31.63
C GLY A 575 -11.84 -41.65 32.79
N SER A 576 -12.30 -40.39 32.82
CA SER A 576 -12.25 -39.41 33.91
C SER A 576 -10.94 -38.62 34.12
N LEU A 577 -10.96 -37.41 33.55
CA LEU A 577 -10.84 -36.12 34.26
C LEU A 577 -10.07 -36.16 35.57
N TRP A 578 -8.98 -35.38 35.68
CA TRP A 578 -8.78 -34.38 36.74
C TRP A 578 -7.54 -33.51 36.42
N LEU A 579 -7.75 -32.19 36.54
CA LEU A 579 -6.80 -31.10 36.86
C LEU A 579 -5.78 -30.63 35.81
N LEU A 580 -6.17 -29.51 35.18
CA LEU A 580 -5.29 -28.40 34.78
C LEU A 580 -4.25 -28.09 35.87
N ASN A 581 -2.98 -28.03 35.46
CA ASN A 581 -2.01 -27.09 36.02
C ASN A 581 -1.17 -26.57 34.84
N LEU A 582 -1.67 -25.50 34.23
CA LEU A 582 -0.93 -24.67 33.27
C LEU A 582 -0.04 -23.73 34.09
N LEU A 583 1.24 -24.06 34.19
CA LEU A 583 2.29 -23.09 34.52
C LEU A 583 2.79 -22.51 33.20
N LEU A 584 2.27 -21.33 32.86
CA LEU A 584 2.83 -20.46 31.82
C LEU A 584 4.19 -19.93 32.33
N LEU A 585 5.28 -20.36 31.69
CA LEU A 585 6.58 -19.70 31.77
C LEU A 585 6.70 -18.78 30.55
N PRO A 586 7.10 -17.51 30.73
CA PRO A 586 7.32 -16.60 29.59
C PRO A 586 8.60 -17.02 28.86
N LEU A 587 8.48 -17.33 27.57
CA LEU A 587 9.60 -17.53 26.67
C LEU A 587 10.30 -16.19 26.45
N VAL A 588 11.48 -16.05 27.06
CA VAL A 588 12.45 -15.00 26.81
C VAL A 588 13.07 -15.25 25.44
N VAL A 589 12.72 -14.44 24.44
CA VAL A 589 13.41 -14.39 23.15
C VAL A 589 14.83 -13.85 23.38
N ARG A 590 15.84 -14.73 23.23
CA ARG A 590 17.25 -14.34 23.24
C ARG A 590 17.61 -13.68 21.92
N ARG A 591 18.01 -12.40 21.98
CA ARG A 591 18.69 -11.69 20.88
C ARG A 591 19.95 -12.44 20.45
N LEU A 592 20.01 -12.91 19.22
CA LEU A 592 21.25 -13.37 18.58
C LEU A 592 22.03 -12.14 18.11
N LYS A 593 23.16 -11.88 18.78
CA LYS A 593 24.16 -10.89 18.37
C LYS A 593 24.96 -11.47 17.21
N ILE A 594 24.76 -10.95 15.99
CA ILE A 594 25.69 -11.17 14.89
C ILE A 594 26.91 -10.30 15.15
N VAL A 595 28.05 -10.94 15.42
CA VAL A 595 29.35 -10.27 15.57
C VAL A 595 29.96 -10.16 14.18
N SER A 596 30.13 -8.93 13.69
CA SER A 596 30.86 -8.63 12.46
C SER A 596 32.34 -8.98 12.63
N GLY A 597 32.88 -9.74 11.68
CA GLY A 597 34.30 -10.09 11.62
C GLY A 597 35.15 -8.93 11.12
N GLU A 598 36.11 -8.50 11.92
CA GLU A 598 37.16 -7.56 11.53
C GLU A 598 38.09 -8.17 10.46
N SER A 599 38.25 -7.49 9.33
CA SER A 599 39.34 -7.75 8.39
C SER A 599 40.64 -7.14 8.93
N LYS A 600 41.65 -7.98 9.18
CA LYS A 600 43.03 -7.54 9.42
C LYS A 600 43.84 -7.68 8.14
N ALA A 601 44.18 -6.55 7.54
CA ALA A 601 45.29 -6.42 6.63
C ALA A 601 46.62 -6.49 7.42
N ALA A 602 47.56 -7.32 6.96
CA ALA A 602 48.99 -7.11 7.16
C ALA A 602 49.82 -7.95 6.18
N ALA A 603 50.61 -7.23 5.36
CA ALA A 603 51.77 -7.64 4.55
C ALA A 603 51.56 -8.54 3.33
#